data_AF-A0AAN7B431-F1
#
_entry.id   AF-A0AAN7B431-F1
#
_cell.length_a   1.000
_cell.length_b   1.000
_cell.length_c   1.000
_cell.angle_alpha   90.00
_cell.angle_beta   90.00
_cell.angle_gamma   90.00
#
_symmetry.space_group_name_H-M   'P 1'
#
loop_
_entity.id
_entity.type
_entity.pdbx_description
1 polymer ?
#
loop_
_entity_poly.entity_id
_entity_poly.type
_entity_poly.pdbx_seq_one_letter_code
_entity_poly.pdbx_strand_id
1 'polypeptide(L)'
;MNLLGLPMTLALLWTVGTPASAEGVTSWHHRIQFQRWFNQYGFVFEKLLSRHCSSEYEHYLYDTATNATIYWDEGGGTASTLVQPVVSCLLDSMPQFIMSNMQSAQVFLGLTPTILAILGASTEESATLAVIGQRPFLSLMLACGSPSVYLSRAFEFKDPVEILSKHRPQHYRPGIISGKSSTFRALLVIIQYTTAFAATANVSMLAYELGTQAICLFASEWVLMPFLWSASVIFLYFMGFGWHRLRVRRVKQCKHKPECNNAECKKPETWVHLLVRRIKCEFRLSVNNGKFHVEPADESKRYIILGWILSVVSVLHIIFGTLTLSSMLFIGPRDALKLIARFVASALACRIITMYELAGLRENYMRKTVDKATMTGNGFEDSAQKIASHTVILAYREDENEAC
;
A
#
# COMPACT_ATOMS: atom_id res chain seq x y z
N MET A 1 31.06 -4.31 -5.86
CA MET A 1 30.80 -3.58 -7.12
C MET A 1 29.79 -2.48 -6.86
N ASN A 2 30.30 -1.25 -6.81
CA ASN A 2 29.68 0.08 -6.88
C ASN A 2 28.25 0.23 -6.36
N LEU A 3 28.15 0.67 -5.11
CA LEU A 3 26.91 0.95 -4.36
C LEU A 3 26.80 2.46 -4.06
N LEU A 4 27.08 3.28 -5.07
CA LEU A 4 26.96 4.74 -5.08
C LEU A 4 26.04 5.11 -6.25
N GLY A 5 24.73 5.13 -5.99
CA GLY A 5 23.71 5.44 -6.99
C GLY A 5 22.32 5.68 -6.41
N LEU A 6 22.22 6.00 -5.12
CA LEU A 6 20.95 6.23 -4.42
C LEU A 6 21.15 7.38 -3.41
N PRO A 7 21.21 8.63 -3.91
CA PRO A 7 20.38 9.65 -3.29
C PRO A 7 19.71 10.62 -4.28
N MET A 8 19.83 10.42 -5.60
CA MET A 8 19.36 11.41 -6.59
C MET A 8 17.86 11.31 -6.93
N THR A 9 17.20 10.19 -6.64
CA THR A 9 15.75 10.01 -6.87
C THR A 9 14.88 10.55 -5.74
N LEU A 10 15.46 10.84 -4.58
CA LEU A 10 14.77 11.48 -3.44
C LEU A 10 14.64 13.00 -3.63
N ALA A 11 15.56 13.63 -4.36
CA ALA A 11 15.45 15.03 -4.72
C ALA A 11 14.40 15.26 -5.82
N LEU A 12 14.30 14.38 -6.81
CA LEU A 12 13.42 14.61 -7.98
C LEU A 12 11.91 14.57 -7.70
N LEU A 13 11.46 13.87 -6.64
CA LEU A 13 10.05 13.85 -6.26
C LEU A 13 9.65 14.99 -5.30
N TRP A 14 10.62 15.64 -4.65
CA TRP A 14 10.41 16.88 -3.89
C TRP A 14 10.69 18.15 -4.72
N THR A 15 11.52 18.07 -5.77
CA THR A 15 11.79 19.22 -6.66
C THR A 15 10.70 19.48 -7.69
N VAL A 16 9.65 18.66 -7.76
CA VAL A 16 8.40 19.05 -8.46
C VAL A 16 7.71 20.22 -7.71
N GLY A 17 8.12 20.52 -6.48
CA GLY A 17 7.79 21.75 -5.75
C GLY A 17 8.74 22.93 -5.98
N THR A 18 9.55 22.96 -7.04
CA THR A 18 10.26 24.18 -7.42
C THR A 18 9.37 25.06 -8.31
N PRO A 19 9.06 26.30 -7.92
CA PRO A 19 8.07 27.14 -8.60
C PRO A 19 8.47 27.57 -10.02
N ALA A 20 9.75 27.42 -10.40
CA ALA A 20 10.27 28.00 -11.64
C ALA A 20 10.01 27.19 -12.93
N SER A 21 9.58 25.93 -12.85
CA SER A 21 9.27 25.09 -14.03
C SER A 21 7.81 24.64 -14.10
N ALA A 22 6.97 25.09 -13.17
CA ALA A 22 5.55 24.74 -13.11
C ALA A 22 4.68 25.64 -14.01
N GLU A 23 5.10 26.86 -14.31
CA GLU A 23 4.26 27.89 -14.95
C GLU A 23 3.70 27.50 -16.33
N GLY A 24 4.38 26.62 -17.08
CA GLY A 24 3.92 26.19 -18.41
C GLY A 24 2.99 24.96 -18.45
N VAL A 25 3.01 24.11 -17.42
CA VAL A 25 2.24 22.85 -17.39
C VAL A 25 0.99 22.97 -16.51
N THR A 26 0.99 23.91 -15.56
CA THR A 26 -0.13 24.14 -14.65
C THR A 26 -1.30 24.88 -15.32
N SER A 27 -1.04 25.81 -16.27
CA SER A 27 -2.08 26.68 -16.83
C SER A 27 -3.24 25.96 -17.55
N TRP A 28 -3.01 24.77 -18.12
CA TRP A 28 -4.04 24.00 -18.84
C TRP A 28 -4.88 23.09 -17.94
N HIS A 29 -4.34 22.67 -16.79
CA HIS A 29 -5.05 21.77 -15.87
C HIS A 29 -5.97 22.50 -14.91
N HIS A 30 -5.80 23.81 -14.70
CA HIS A 30 -6.68 24.56 -13.79
C HIS A 30 -8.12 24.61 -14.29
N ARG A 31 -8.35 24.70 -15.62
CA ARG A 31 -9.67 24.99 -16.23
C ARG A 31 -10.61 23.78 -16.35
N ILE A 32 -10.23 22.61 -15.84
CA ILE A 32 -11.07 21.40 -15.87
C ILE A 32 -12.01 21.30 -14.66
N GLN A 33 -11.75 22.09 -13.60
CA GLN A 33 -12.65 22.20 -12.46
C GLN A 33 -13.95 22.91 -12.89
N PHE A 34 -15.02 22.75 -12.11
CA PHE A 34 -16.36 23.33 -12.38
C PHE A 34 -17.08 22.84 -13.65
N GLN A 35 -16.41 22.09 -14.53
CA GLN A 35 -17.03 21.54 -15.74
C GLN A 35 -17.88 20.29 -15.47
N ARG A 36 -17.53 19.52 -14.45
CA ARG A 36 -18.21 18.28 -14.08
C ARG A 36 -18.39 18.23 -12.57
N TRP A 37 -19.52 17.68 -12.16
CA TRP A 37 -19.93 17.61 -10.76
C TRP A 37 -20.35 16.21 -10.38
N PHE A 38 -20.34 15.92 -9.08
CA PHE A 38 -20.93 14.70 -8.54
C PHE A 38 -22.46 14.70 -8.70
N ASN A 39 -23.03 13.53 -8.95
CA ASN A 39 -24.43 13.35 -9.36
C ASN A 39 -25.46 13.87 -8.32
N GLN A 40 -25.16 13.84 -7.02
CA GLN A 40 -26.12 14.19 -5.97
C GLN A 40 -26.55 15.66 -6.02
N TYR A 41 -25.61 16.58 -6.19
CA TYR A 41 -25.87 18.02 -6.19
C TYR A 41 -25.40 18.72 -7.48
N GLY A 42 -24.88 17.99 -8.46
CA GLY A 42 -24.30 18.58 -9.68
C GLY A 42 -25.25 19.50 -10.44
N PHE A 43 -26.52 19.12 -10.59
CA PHE A 43 -27.52 19.98 -11.24
C PHE A 43 -27.76 21.30 -10.50
N VAL A 44 -27.58 21.31 -9.17
CA VAL A 44 -27.71 22.53 -8.35
C VAL A 44 -26.52 23.43 -8.63
N PHE A 45 -25.30 22.88 -8.59
CA PHE A 45 -24.08 23.65 -8.84
C PHE A 45 -24.05 24.21 -10.26
N GLU A 46 -24.44 23.43 -11.26
CA GLU A 46 -24.53 23.89 -12.66
C GLU A 46 -25.56 25.02 -12.82
N LYS A 47 -26.70 24.93 -12.13
CA LYS A 47 -27.73 25.99 -12.14
C LYS A 47 -27.28 27.25 -11.40
N LEU A 48 -26.55 27.13 -10.30
CA LEU A 48 -26.01 28.27 -9.56
C LEU A 48 -24.90 28.95 -10.37
N LEU A 49 -24.00 28.17 -10.96
CA LEU A 49 -22.91 28.65 -11.81
C LEU A 49 -23.44 29.42 -13.02
N SER A 50 -24.49 28.92 -13.67
CA SER A 50 -25.07 29.58 -14.86
C SER A 50 -25.96 30.78 -14.55
N ARG A 51 -26.57 30.88 -13.35
CA ARG A 51 -27.55 31.95 -13.04
C ARG A 51 -27.01 33.07 -12.17
N HIS A 52 -26.13 32.76 -11.22
CA HIS A 52 -25.65 33.72 -10.24
C HIS A 52 -24.15 34.00 -10.42
N CYS A 53 -23.36 32.97 -10.77
CA CYS A 53 -21.90 33.06 -10.83
C CYS A 53 -21.32 32.99 -12.25
N SER A 54 -22.08 33.46 -13.25
CA SER A 54 -21.68 33.32 -14.65
C SER A 54 -20.49 34.22 -15.00
N SER A 55 -20.44 35.41 -14.40
CA SER A 55 -19.35 36.38 -14.63
C SER A 55 -18.02 35.83 -14.12
N GLU A 56 -18.01 35.36 -12.88
CA GLU A 56 -16.85 34.80 -12.19
C GLU A 56 -16.36 33.55 -12.92
N TYR A 57 -17.29 32.72 -13.40
CA TYR A 57 -16.95 31.53 -14.18
C TYR A 57 -16.35 31.88 -15.55
N GLU A 58 -16.84 32.92 -16.23
CA GLU A 58 -16.25 33.42 -17.47
C GLU A 58 -14.83 33.96 -17.24
N HIS A 59 -14.59 34.70 -16.15
CA HIS A 59 -13.25 35.13 -15.76
C HIS A 59 -12.34 33.92 -15.50
N TYR A 60 -12.82 32.90 -14.79
CA TYR A 60 -12.08 31.66 -14.59
C TYR A 60 -11.74 30.93 -15.91
N LEU A 61 -12.58 31.01 -16.94
CA LEU A 61 -12.34 30.35 -18.24
C LEU A 61 -11.43 31.14 -19.18
N TYR A 62 -11.55 32.46 -19.21
CA TYR A 62 -10.91 33.30 -20.25
C TYR A 62 -9.82 34.22 -19.72
N ASP A 63 -9.84 34.56 -18.43
CA ASP A 63 -8.89 35.50 -17.87
C ASP A 63 -7.54 34.85 -17.58
N THR A 64 -6.55 35.71 -17.36
CA THR A 64 -5.18 35.38 -16.97
C THR A 64 -4.96 35.78 -15.52
N ALA A 65 -4.17 34.99 -14.78
CA ALA A 65 -3.88 35.24 -13.37
C ALA A 65 -3.28 36.63 -13.09
N THR A 66 -2.69 37.30 -14.09
CA THR A 66 -2.12 38.64 -13.98
C THR A 66 -3.16 39.77 -13.97
N ASN A 67 -4.36 39.52 -14.51
CA ASN A 67 -5.44 40.51 -14.59
C ASN A 67 -6.56 40.26 -13.55
N ALA A 68 -6.52 39.11 -12.87
CA ALA A 68 -7.54 38.73 -11.90
C ALA A 68 -7.43 39.54 -10.60
N THR A 69 -8.57 40.01 -10.09
CA THR A 69 -8.66 40.69 -8.80
C THR A 69 -8.47 39.71 -7.66
N ILE A 70 -7.50 39.98 -6.77
CA ILE A 70 -7.20 39.13 -5.62
C ILE A 70 -8.09 39.54 -4.43
N TYR A 71 -8.92 38.62 -3.96
CA TYR A 71 -9.76 38.80 -2.77
C TYR A 71 -8.95 38.45 -1.51
N TRP A 72 -8.15 39.41 -1.03
CA TRP A 72 -7.31 39.25 0.17
C TRP A 72 -8.14 39.03 1.45
N ASP A 73 -9.31 39.66 1.54
CA ASP A 73 -10.18 39.60 2.73
C ASP A 73 -10.77 38.20 2.96
N GLU A 74 -10.80 37.35 1.93
CA GLU A 74 -11.27 35.97 1.97
C GLU A 74 -10.12 34.95 2.11
N GLY A 75 -8.89 35.43 2.40
CA GLY A 75 -7.71 34.58 2.53
C GLY A 75 -7.08 34.17 1.20
N GLY A 76 -7.38 34.92 0.13
CA GLY A 76 -6.85 34.65 -1.21
C GLY A 76 -5.39 35.00 -1.39
N GLY A 77 -4.73 34.28 -2.30
CA GLY A 77 -3.36 34.56 -2.72
C GLY A 77 -3.21 34.53 -4.23
N THR A 78 -2.02 34.88 -4.74
CA THR A 78 -1.70 34.88 -6.18
C THR A 78 -1.93 33.52 -6.85
N ALA A 79 -1.81 32.43 -6.09
CA ALA A 79 -2.14 31.10 -6.55
C ALA A 79 -3.65 30.94 -6.79
N SER A 80 -4.51 31.30 -5.84
CA SER A 80 -5.96 31.00 -5.86
C SER A 80 -6.84 32.00 -6.64
N THR A 81 -6.22 32.95 -7.35
CA THR A 81 -6.91 34.15 -7.89
C THR A 81 -8.03 33.84 -8.87
N LEU A 82 -7.92 32.76 -9.65
CA LEU A 82 -8.92 32.39 -10.65
C LEU A 82 -10.02 31.49 -10.07
N VAL A 83 -9.67 30.58 -9.16
CA VAL A 83 -10.61 29.58 -8.64
C VAL A 83 -11.45 30.14 -7.49
N GLN A 84 -10.85 30.94 -6.61
CA GLN A 84 -11.48 31.42 -5.39
C GLN A 84 -12.76 32.26 -5.62
N PRO A 85 -12.81 33.23 -6.57
CA PRO A 85 -14.03 34.01 -6.78
C PRO A 85 -15.24 33.14 -7.15
N VAL A 86 -15.01 32.11 -7.97
CA VAL A 86 -16.06 31.15 -8.36
C VAL A 86 -16.52 30.32 -7.15
N VAL A 87 -15.58 29.84 -6.34
CA VAL A 87 -15.91 29.10 -5.11
C VAL A 87 -16.71 29.97 -4.15
N SER A 88 -16.28 31.21 -3.93
CA SER A 88 -16.92 32.17 -3.03
C SER A 88 -18.36 32.46 -3.47
N CYS A 89 -18.56 32.84 -4.75
CA CYS A 89 -19.89 33.08 -5.29
C CYS A 89 -20.81 31.86 -5.20
N LEU A 90 -20.28 30.66 -5.48
CA LEU A 90 -21.05 29.42 -5.37
C LEU A 90 -21.46 29.14 -3.92
N LEU A 91 -20.58 29.36 -2.95
CA LEU A 91 -20.87 29.15 -1.53
C LEU A 91 -21.90 30.15 -1.01
N ASP A 92 -21.79 31.43 -1.39
CA ASP A 92 -22.72 32.49 -0.99
C ASP A 92 -24.12 32.30 -1.58
N SER A 93 -24.19 31.79 -2.82
CA SER A 93 -25.47 31.52 -3.50
C SER A 93 -26.12 30.20 -3.08
N MET A 94 -25.43 29.37 -2.29
CA MET A 94 -25.90 28.03 -1.94
C MET A 94 -26.86 28.03 -0.75
N PRO A 95 -27.95 27.24 -0.77
CA PRO A 95 -28.76 27.03 0.41
C PRO A 95 -27.94 26.45 1.57
N GLN A 96 -28.10 27.01 2.78
CA GLN A 96 -27.42 26.55 3.99
C GLN A 96 -27.59 25.03 4.25
N PHE A 97 -28.75 24.47 3.87
CA PHE A 97 -29.00 23.03 3.97
C PHE A 97 -28.02 22.19 3.13
N ILE A 98 -27.66 22.63 1.91
CA ILE A 98 -26.71 21.90 1.05
C ILE A 98 -25.30 22.06 1.59
N MET A 99 -24.93 23.27 2.02
CA MET A 99 -23.64 23.52 2.66
C MET A 99 -23.42 22.62 3.88
N SER A 100 -24.44 22.51 4.75
CA SER A 100 -24.40 21.63 5.92
C SER A 100 -24.23 20.15 5.53
N ASN A 101 -24.92 19.68 4.48
CA ASN A 101 -24.75 18.33 3.98
C ASN A 101 -23.35 18.08 3.41
N MET A 102 -22.77 19.05 2.68
CA MET A 102 -21.40 18.96 2.18
C MET A 102 -20.38 18.86 3.31
N GLN A 103 -20.55 19.66 4.38
CA GLN A 103 -19.71 19.58 5.59
C GLN A 103 -19.78 18.19 6.24
N SER A 104 -20.95 17.55 6.25
CA SER A 104 -21.06 16.16 6.74
C SER A 104 -20.25 15.18 5.87
N ALA A 105 -20.20 15.38 4.56
CA ALA A 105 -19.44 14.55 3.63
C ALA A 105 -17.93 14.66 3.89
N GLN A 106 -17.44 15.86 4.21
CA GLN A 106 -16.03 16.13 4.54
C GLN A 106 -15.56 15.32 5.74
N VAL A 107 -16.42 15.08 6.74
CA VAL A 107 -16.08 14.22 7.89
C VAL A 107 -15.79 12.79 7.43
N PHE A 108 -16.65 12.21 6.59
CA PHE A 108 -16.44 10.86 6.06
C PHE A 108 -15.17 10.78 5.19
N LEU A 109 -14.95 11.78 4.33
CA LEU A 109 -13.77 11.87 3.48
C LEU A 109 -12.49 12.02 4.31
N GLY A 110 -12.50 12.86 5.35
CA GLY A 110 -11.36 13.03 6.27
C GLY A 110 -11.00 11.76 7.06
N LEU A 111 -11.97 10.91 7.37
CA LEU A 111 -11.76 9.62 8.03
C LEU A 111 -11.27 8.52 7.07
N THR A 112 -11.43 8.71 5.76
CA THR A 112 -11.12 7.70 4.73
C THR A 112 -9.68 7.19 4.76
N PRO A 113 -8.64 8.04 4.86
CA PRO A 113 -7.26 7.58 4.93
C PRO A 113 -7.01 6.65 6.13
N THR A 114 -7.65 6.92 7.26
CA THR A 114 -7.56 6.08 8.46
C THR A 114 -8.30 4.75 8.29
N ILE A 115 -9.51 4.77 7.71
CA ILE A 115 -10.26 3.55 7.38
C ILE A 115 -9.43 2.65 6.45
N LEU A 116 -8.84 3.26 5.42
CA LEU A 116 -7.99 2.53 4.47
C LEU A 116 -6.69 2.06 5.12
N ALA A 117 -6.09 2.82 6.05
CA ALA A 117 -4.91 2.38 6.78
C ALA A 117 -5.22 1.11 7.59
N ILE A 118 -6.37 1.04 8.26
CA ILE A 118 -6.78 -0.12 9.06
C ILE A 118 -6.95 -1.38 8.17
N LEU A 119 -7.49 -1.21 6.97
CA LEU A 119 -7.76 -2.32 6.04
C LEU A 119 -6.55 -2.69 5.18
N GLY A 120 -5.63 -1.75 4.96
CA GLY A 120 -4.47 -1.87 4.10
C GLY A 120 -3.45 -2.90 4.58
N ALA A 121 -2.54 -3.27 3.68
CA ALA A 121 -1.37 -4.05 4.07
C ALA A 121 -0.36 -3.16 4.81
N SER A 122 0.34 -3.75 5.79
CA SER A 122 1.47 -3.04 6.39
C SER A 122 2.64 -2.92 5.41
N THR A 123 3.51 -1.94 5.65
CA THR A 123 4.77 -1.81 4.92
C THR A 123 5.61 -3.08 5.03
N GLU A 124 5.59 -3.73 6.20
CA GLU A 124 6.31 -4.97 6.47
C GLU A 124 5.76 -6.16 5.68
N GLU A 125 4.44 -6.30 5.59
CA GLU A 125 3.77 -7.36 4.82
C GLU A 125 4.09 -7.21 3.32
N SER A 126 3.97 -5.99 2.80
CA SER A 126 4.27 -5.67 1.41
C SER A 126 5.76 -5.87 1.10
N ALA A 127 6.66 -5.39 1.98
CA ALA A 127 8.10 -5.58 1.81
C ALA A 127 8.51 -7.05 1.94
N THR A 128 7.88 -7.83 2.83
CA THR A 128 8.09 -9.28 2.95
C THR A 128 7.71 -9.99 1.65
N LEU A 129 6.58 -9.63 1.04
CA LEU A 129 6.15 -10.17 -0.24
C LEU A 129 7.14 -9.81 -1.37
N ALA A 130 7.59 -8.56 -1.42
CA ALA A 130 8.52 -8.08 -2.43
C ALA A 130 9.92 -8.72 -2.32
N VAL A 131 10.45 -8.85 -1.11
CA VAL A 131 11.83 -9.34 -0.86
C VAL A 131 11.87 -10.87 -0.74
N ILE A 132 11.09 -11.46 0.17
CA ILE A 132 11.09 -12.91 0.44
C ILE A 132 10.30 -13.66 -0.62
N GLY A 133 9.12 -13.14 -0.96
CA GLY A 133 8.25 -13.71 -1.99
C GLY A 133 8.79 -13.59 -3.40
N GLN A 134 9.77 -12.69 -3.63
CA GLN A 134 10.36 -12.41 -4.94
C GLN A 134 9.34 -11.87 -5.95
N ARG A 135 8.34 -11.13 -5.46
CA ARG A 135 7.24 -10.54 -6.24
C ARG A 135 7.12 -9.02 -6.06
N PRO A 136 8.18 -8.24 -6.33
CA PRO A 136 8.14 -6.79 -6.15
C PRO A 136 7.07 -6.09 -7.00
N PHE A 137 6.83 -6.52 -8.24
CA PHE A 137 5.87 -5.83 -9.11
C PHE A 137 4.42 -6.06 -8.66
N LEU A 138 4.06 -7.30 -8.32
CA LEU A 138 2.76 -7.56 -7.70
C LEU A 138 2.59 -6.74 -6.41
N SER A 139 3.59 -6.74 -5.54
CA SER A 139 3.51 -6.01 -4.28
C SER A 139 3.38 -4.50 -4.49
N LEU A 140 4.02 -3.93 -5.52
CA LEU A 140 3.89 -2.52 -5.86
C LEU A 140 2.46 -2.20 -6.33
N MET A 141 1.87 -3.03 -7.21
CA MET A 141 0.48 -2.87 -7.65
C MET A 141 -0.50 -2.97 -6.47
N LEU A 142 -0.27 -3.91 -5.55
CA LEU A 142 -1.09 -4.03 -4.34
C LEU A 142 -0.98 -2.80 -3.43
N ALA A 143 0.20 -2.19 -3.35
CA ALA A 143 0.39 -0.93 -2.63
C ALA A 143 -0.34 0.23 -3.34
N CYS A 144 -0.26 0.33 -4.67
CA CYS A 144 -0.96 1.37 -5.43
C CYS A 144 -2.50 1.22 -5.37
N GLY A 145 -3.00 -0.02 -5.31
CA GLY A 145 -4.44 -0.31 -5.14
C GLY A 145 -4.97 -0.09 -3.72
N SER A 146 -4.11 0.25 -2.76
CA SER A 146 -4.45 0.57 -1.37
C SER A 146 -3.77 1.89 -0.97
N PRO A 147 -4.40 3.05 -1.24
CA PRO A 147 -3.76 4.38 -1.14
C PRO A 147 -3.48 4.85 0.30
N SER A 148 -3.69 3.98 1.29
CA SER A 148 -3.27 4.21 2.67
C SER A 148 -2.59 2.97 3.24
N VAL A 149 -1.62 3.22 4.10
CA VAL A 149 -0.71 2.21 4.66
C VAL A 149 -1.07 2.00 6.12
N TYR A 150 -1.04 0.74 6.57
CA TYR A 150 -1.35 0.42 7.96
C TYR A 150 -0.37 1.07 8.94
N LEU A 151 -0.92 1.80 9.92
CA LEU A 151 -0.22 2.29 11.10
C LEU A 151 0.12 1.10 12.00
N SER A 152 1.31 0.52 11.83
CA SER A 152 1.91 -0.21 12.95
C SER A 152 2.20 0.79 14.08
N ARG A 153 2.15 0.34 15.33
CA ARG A 153 2.57 1.18 16.45
C ARG A 153 3.96 1.73 16.10
N ALA A 154 4.10 3.06 16.14
CA ALA A 154 5.39 3.69 15.87
C ALA A 154 6.46 2.98 16.71
N PHE A 155 7.61 2.68 16.12
CA PHE A 155 8.73 1.99 16.77
C PHE A 155 8.57 0.49 17.07
N GLU A 156 7.39 -0.12 16.86
CA GLU A 156 7.19 -1.56 17.02
C GLU A 156 7.20 -2.24 15.64
N PHE A 157 8.41 -2.55 15.16
CA PHE A 157 8.59 -3.29 13.91
C PHE A 157 8.44 -4.78 14.18
N LYS A 158 7.52 -5.44 13.49
CA LYS A 158 7.37 -6.90 13.63
C LYS A 158 8.53 -7.57 12.94
N ASP A 159 9.10 -8.55 13.62
CA ASP A 159 10.14 -9.35 13.01
C ASP A 159 9.54 -10.12 11.83
N PRO A 160 10.20 -10.12 10.66
CA PRO A 160 9.73 -10.83 9.49
C PRO A 160 9.67 -12.34 9.76
N VAL A 161 10.53 -12.83 10.66
CA VAL A 161 10.44 -14.18 11.22
C VAL A 161 9.15 -14.36 11.99
N GLU A 162 8.73 -13.41 12.83
CA GLU A 162 7.47 -13.46 13.58
C GLU A 162 6.24 -13.50 12.64
N ILE A 163 6.24 -12.68 11.58
CA ILE A 163 5.18 -12.66 10.56
C ILE A 163 5.02 -14.03 9.89
N LEU A 164 6.14 -14.73 9.67
CA LEU A 164 6.18 -16.07 9.07
C LEU A 164 5.97 -17.19 10.10
N SER A 165 6.34 -16.97 11.36
CA SER A 165 6.36 -17.98 12.42
C SER A 165 5.04 -18.05 13.19
N LYS A 166 4.21 -17.00 13.13
CA LYS A 166 2.87 -16.96 13.71
C LYS A 166 1.98 -17.97 12.99
N HIS A 167 1.98 -19.20 13.52
CA HIS A 167 1.10 -20.27 13.10
C HIS A 167 -0.33 -19.86 13.46
N ARG A 168 -1.13 -19.43 12.47
CA ARG A 168 -2.58 -19.40 12.65
C ARG A 168 -3.10 -20.85 12.59
N PRO A 169 -4.12 -21.21 13.38
CA PRO A 169 -4.65 -22.57 13.41
C PRO A 169 -5.09 -23.05 12.02
N GLN A 170 -5.02 -24.38 11.84
CA GLN A 170 -5.04 -25.22 10.63
C GLN A 170 -6.08 -24.96 9.50
N HIS A 171 -6.93 -23.93 9.58
CA HIS A 171 -8.12 -23.84 8.73
C HIS A 171 -7.89 -23.29 7.31
N TYR A 172 -6.77 -22.64 7.02
CA TYR A 172 -6.48 -22.14 5.67
C TYR A 172 -5.08 -22.52 5.21
N ARG A 173 -4.98 -23.65 4.50
CA ARG A 173 -3.74 -24.17 3.88
C ARG A 173 -3.81 -24.04 2.36
N PRO A 174 -3.26 -22.96 1.77
CA PRO A 174 -3.13 -22.88 0.32
C PRO A 174 -2.28 -24.01 -0.29
N GLY A 175 -1.55 -24.78 0.51
CA GLY A 175 -0.74 -25.91 0.08
C GLY A 175 -1.53 -27.06 -0.56
N ILE A 176 -2.84 -27.17 -0.27
CA ILE A 176 -3.74 -28.10 -0.99
C ILE A 176 -3.80 -27.75 -2.49
N ILE A 177 -3.63 -26.47 -2.83
CA ILE A 177 -3.59 -25.98 -4.21
C ILE A 177 -2.24 -26.31 -4.88
N SER A 178 -1.18 -26.53 -4.10
CA SER A 178 0.15 -26.93 -4.61
C SER A 178 0.15 -28.30 -5.30
N GLY A 179 -0.85 -29.15 -5.04
CA GLY A 179 -1.06 -30.42 -5.75
C GLY A 179 -1.84 -30.31 -7.06
N LYS A 180 -2.49 -29.17 -7.35
CA LYS A 180 -3.32 -28.99 -8.55
C LYS A 180 -2.51 -28.76 -9.83
N SER A 181 -3.14 -29.01 -10.98
CA SER A 181 -2.57 -28.87 -12.33
C SER A 181 -1.87 -27.52 -12.57
N SER A 182 -0.83 -27.52 -13.41
CA SER A 182 -0.08 -26.31 -13.80
C SER A 182 -0.99 -25.21 -14.39
N THR A 183 -2.05 -25.59 -15.10
CA THR A 183 -3.03 -24.66 -15.69
C THR A 183 -3.79 -23.87 -14.62
N PHE A 184 -4.19 -24.54 -13.53
CA PHE A 184 -4.91 -23.89 -12.43
C PHE A 184 -4.03 -22.84 -11.73
N ARG A 185 -2.72 -23.10 -11.63
CA ARG A 185 -1.75 -22.17 -11.05
C ARG A 185 -1.57 -20.93 -11.92
N ALA A 186 -1.48 -21.12 -13.24
CA ALA A 186 -1.40 -20.01 -14.19
C ALA A 186 -2.66 -19.13 -14.11
N LEU A 187 -3.85 -19.75 -14.02
CA LEU A 187 -5.11 -19.03 -13.86
C LEU A 187 -5.13 -18.17 -12.59
N LEU A 188 -4.68 -18.70 -11.45
CA LEU A 188 -4.61 -17.93 -10.20
C LEU A 188 -3.68 -16.72 -10.30
N VAL A 189 -2.53 -16.86 -10.95
CA VAL A 189 -1.61 -15.74 -11.18
C VAL A 189 -2.28 -14.66 -12.04
N ILE A 190 -2.97 -15.06 -13.11
CA ILE A 190 -3.72 -14.14 -13.97
C ILE A 190 -4.78 -13.40 -13.15
N ILE A 191 -5.57 -14.12 -12.34
CA ILE A 191 -6.61 -13.52 -11.49
C ILE A 191 -6.00 -12.49 -10.52
N GLN A 192 -4.88 -12.81 -9.86
CA GLN A 192 -4.20 -11.89 -8.95
C GLN A 192 -3.77 -10.59 -9.64
N TYR A 193 -3.12 -10.69 -10.81
CA TYR A 193 -2.66 -9.53 -11.55
C TYR A 193 -3.80 -8.70 -12.10
N THR A 194 -4.82 -9.33 -12.69
CA THR A 194 -6.01 -8.62 -13.18
C THR A 194 -6.71 -7.87 -12.06
N THR A 195 -6.85 -8.50 -10.88
CA THR A 195 -7.49 -7.88 -9.72
C THR A 195 -6.65 -6.73 -9.16
N ALA A 196 -5.33 -6.91 -9.03
CA ALA A 196 -4.44 -5.86 -8.55
C ALA A 196 -4.38 -4.66 -9.52
N PHE A 197 -4.37 -4.92 -10.82
CA PHE A 197 -4.43 -3.89 -11.85
C PHE A 197 -5.77 -3.15 -11.82
N ALA A 198 -6.89 -3.88 -11.75
CA ALA A 198 -8.23 -3.29 -11.65
C ALA A 198 -8.38 -2.41 -10.39
N ALA A 199 -7.86 -2.86 -9.24
CA ALA A 199 -7.84 -2.07 -8.00
C ALA A 199 -7.02 -0.79 -8.17
N THR A 200 -5.83 -0.87 -8.77
CA THR A 200 -4.96 0.30 -9.02
C THR A 200 -5.61 1.30 -9.98
N ALA A 201 -6.19 0.80 -11.07
CA ALA A 201 -6.91 1.63 -12.04
C ALA A 201 -8.12 2.31 -11.39
N ASN A 202 -8.88 1.58 -10.56
CA ASN A 202 -10.02 2.15 -9.85
C ASN A 202 -9.58 3.23 -8.84
N VAL A 203 -8.52 3.02 -8.05
CA VAL A 203 -7.97 4.04 -7.14
C VAL A 203 -7.51 5.29 -7.90
N SER A 204 -6.83 5.11 -9.03
CA SER A 204 -6.36 6.22 -9.87
C SER A 204 -7.54 7.00 -10.46
N MET A 205 -8.58 6.29 -10.92
CA MET A 205 -9.80 6.90 -11.43
C MET A 205 -10.55 7.68 -10.34
N LEU A 206 -10.65 7.13 -9.13
CA LEU A 206 -11.27 7.80 -7.99
C LEU A 206 -10.50 9.08 -7.59
N ALA A 207 -9.16 9.03 -7.60
CA ALA A 207 -8.34 10.21 -7.34
C ALA A 207 -8.53 11.29 -8.42
N TYR A 208 -8.67 10.89 -9.68
CA TYR A 208 -8.99 11.78 -10.78
C TYR A 208 -10.40 12.38 -10.68
N GLU A 209 -11.41 11.56 -10.38
CA GLU A 209 -12.80 12.00 -10.13
C GLU A 209 -12.84 13.03 -8.99
N LEU A 210 -12.16 12.74 -7.86
CA LEU A 210 -12.06 13.67 -6.73
C LEU A 210 -11.37 14.99 -7.12
N GLY A 211 -10.26 14.93 -7.85
CA GLY A 211 -9.51 16.13 -8.21
C GLY A 211 -10.23 17.05 -9.21
N THR A 212 -11.08 16.49 -10.06
CA THR A 212 -11.76 17.22 -11.13
C THR A 212 -13.19 17.63 -10.79
N GLN A 213 -13.90 16.86 -9.97
CA GLN A 213 -15.29 17.11 -9.60
C GLN A 213 -15.47 17.70 -8.19
N ALA A 214 -14.41 17.71 -7.38
CA ALA A 214 -14.35 18.42 -6.11
C ALA A 214 -13.15 19.38 -6.10
N ILE A 215 -13.20 20.34 -5.18
CA ILE A 215 -12.19 21.40 -5.08
C ILE A 215 -11.56 21.34 -3.70
N CYS A 216 -10.23 21.35 -3.66
CA CYS A 216 -9.47 21.33 -2.41
C CYS A 216 -9.32 22.76 -1.86
N LEU A 217 -9.87 23.05 -0.70
CA LEU A 217 -9.89 24.41 -0.12
C LEU A 217 -8.50 25.06 0.03
N PHE A 218 -7.54 24.36 0.64
CA PHE A 218 -6.23 24.94 0.94
C PHE A 218 -5.28 24.98 -0.27
N ALA A 219 -5.63 24.28 -1.36
CA ALA A 219 -4.81 24.16 -2.56
C ALA A 219 -5.72 24.05 -3.79
N SER A 220 -6.57 25.07 -3.98
CA SER A 220 -7.62 25.11 -5.01
C SER A 220 -7.09 24.88 -6.42
N GLU A 221 -5.90 25.38 -6.70
CA GLU A 221 -5.20 25.25 -7.98
C GLU A 221 -4.69 23.83 -8.27
N TRP A 222 -4.48 23.03 -7.24
CA TRP A 222 -3.84 21.73 -7.37
C TRP A 222 -4.90 20.62 -7.47
N VAL A 223 -5.50 20.49 -8.65
CA VAL A 223 -6.40 19.39 -9.04
C VAL A 223 -5.80 18.02 -8.71
N LEU A 224 -4.47 17.91 -8.79
CA LEU A 224 -3.76 16.66 -8.55
C LEU A 224 -3.57 16.31 -7.08
N MET A 225 -4.09 17.08 -6.10
CA MET A 225 -3.89 16.78 -4.68
C MET A 225 -4.31 15.35 -4.26
N PRO A 226 -5.53 14.86 -4.59
CA PRO A 226 -5.90 13.47 -4.31
C PRO A 226 -4.98 12.46 -4.98
N PHE A 227 -4.50 12.79 -6.19
CA PHE A 227 -3.59 11.94 -6.93
C PHE A 227 -2.22 11.88 -6.26
N LEU A 228 -1.66 13.02 -5.84
CA LEU A 228 -0.40 13.12 -5.10
C LEU A 228 -0.46 12.34 -3.79
N TRP A 229 -1.57 12.44 -3.06
CA TRP A 229 -1.81 11.60 -1.88
C TRP A 229 -1.76 10.11 -2.26
N SER A 230 -2.56 9.65 -3.23
CA SER A 230 -2.54 8.24 -3.62
C SER A 230 -1.17 7.75 -4.14
N ALA A 231 -0.45 8.58 -4.88
CA ALA A 231 0.85 8.27 -5.46
C ALA A 231 1.97 8.24 -4.41
N SER A 232 1.84 8.98 -3.30
CA SER A 232 2.84 8.99 -2.23
C SER A 232 3.00 7.63 -1.53
N VAL A 233 2.04 6.71 -1.68
CA VAL A 233 2.21 5.29 -1.26
C VAL A 233 3.34 4.59 -2.02
N ILE A 234 3.59 4.96 -3.27
CA ILE A 234 4.71 4.41 -4.06
C ILE A 234 6.04 4.73 -3.37
N PHE A 235 6.16 5.95 -2.86
CA PHE A 235 7.33 6.38 -2.11
C PHE A 235 7.51 5.57 -0.82
N LEU A 236 6.44 5.42 -0.03
CA LEU A 236 6.43 4.57 1.17
C LEU A 236 6.80 3.12 0.85
N TYR A 237 6.32 2.57 -0.27
CA TYR A 237 6.66 1.23 -0.73
C TYR A 237 8.16 1.07 -0.96
N PHE A 238 8.79 2.00 -1.70
CA PHE A 238 10.24 1.92 -1.96
C PHE A 238 11.07 2.07 -0.70
N MET A 239 10.66 2.97 0.21
CA MET A 239 11.30 3.10 1.52
C MET A 239 11.19 1.81 2.34
N GLY A 240 9.99 1.23 2.45
CA GLY A 240 9.75 -0.03 3.16
C GLY A 240 10.51 -1.20 2.55
N PHE A 241 10.58 -1.26 1.22
CA PHE A 241 11.37 -2.25 0.49
C PHE A 241 12.86 -2.12 0.76
N GLY A 242 13.40 -0.90 0.72
CA GLY A 242 14.81 -0.62 1.01
C GLY A 242 15.16 -0.98 2.46
N TRP A 243 14.32 -0.56 3.40
CA TRP A 243 14.46 -0.87 4.82
C TRP A 243 14.47 -2.38 5.09
N HIS A 244 13.51 -3.13 4.54
CA HIS A 244 13.42 -4.58 4.75
C HIS A 244 14.58 -5.36 4.13
N ARG A 245 15.08 -4.92 2.96
CA ARG A 245 16.27 -5.51 2.32
C ARG A 245 17.54 -5.42 3.16
N LEU A 246 17.65 -4.43 4.05
CA LEU A 246 18.79 -4.31 4.95
C LEU A 246 18.76 -5.39 6.04
N ARG A 247 17.57 -5.83 6.45
CA ARG A 247 17.38 -6.78 7.56
C ARG A 247 17.26 -8.23 7.09
N VAL A 248 16.71 -8.47 5.90
CA VAL A 248 16.33 -9.84 5.51
C VAL A 248 17.04 -10.31 4.26
N ARG A 249 17.69 -11.47 4.39
CA ARG A 249 18.16 -12.25 3.25
C ARG A 249 17.46 -13.61 3.23
N ARG A 250 16.89 -13.93 2.06
CA ARG A 250 16.36 -15.27 1.80
C ARG A 250 17.52 -16.20 1.46
N VAL A 251 17.74 -17.21 2.29
CA VAL A 251 18.71 -18.27 2.02
C VAL A 251 17.94 -19.47 1.48
N LYS A 252 18.23 -19.85 0.24
CA LYS A 252 17.66 -21.08 -0.34
C LYS A 252 18.38 -22.27 0.27
N GLN A 253 17.63 -23.19 0.87
CA GLN A 253 18.20 -24.48 1.25
C GLN A 253 18.49 -25.23 -0.05
N CYS A 254 19.76 -25.28 -0.45
CA CYS A 254 20.19 -26.22 -1.46
C CYS A 254 20.02 -27.59 -0.82
N LYS A 255 19.09 -28.41 -1.33
CA LYS A 255 19.14 -29.85 -1.04
C LYS A 255 20.56 -30.26 -1.36
N HIS A 256 21.24 -30.81 -0.36
CA HIS A 256 22.61 -31.31 -0.43
C HIS A 256 22.70 -32.20 -1.68
N LYS A 257 23.18 -31.63 -2.79
CA LYS A 257 23.74 -32.42 -3.87
C LYS A 257 25.17 -32.69 -3.42
N PRO A 258 25.55 -33.95 -3.21
CA PRO A 258 26.95 -34.25 -2.93
C PRO A 258 27.78 -33.70 -4.09
N GLU A 259 28.86 -33.00 -3.74
CA GLU A 259 29.94 -32.58 -4.63
C GLU A 259 29.52 -32.10 -6.02
N CYS A 260 29.15 -30.83 -6.13
CA CYS A 260 29.49 -30.12 -7.36
C CYS A 260 30.98 -29.81 -7.30
N ASN A 261 31.80 -30.71 -7.86
CA ASN A 261 33.23 -30.48 -8.03
C ASN A 261 33.45 -29.17 -8.79
N ASN A 262 34.37 -28.39 -8.24
CA ASN A 262 34.66 -27.01 -8.56
C ASN A 262 35.16 -26.86 -10.01
N ALA A 263 34.29 -26.51 -10.98
CA ALA A 263 34.67 -25.77 -12.19
C ALA A 263 33.48 -25.35 -13.07
N GLU A 264 32.42 -26.14 -13.19
CA GLU A 264 31.41 -25.93 -14.25
C GLU A 264 30.24 -24.98 -13.90
N CYS A 265 30.14 -24.51 -12.66
CA CYS A 265 29.05 -23.64 -12.19
C CYS A 265 29.36 -22.13 -12.27
N LYS A 266 30.26 -21.71 -13.16
CA LYS A 266 30.56 -20.29 -13.43
C LYS A 266 30.51 -19.97 -14.93
N LYS A 267 29.42 -20.32 -15.62
CA LYS A 267 29.12 -19.59 -16.86
C LYS A 267 28.75 -18.15 -16.44
N PRO A 268 29.40 -17.11 -16.98
CA PRO A 268 29.01 -15.74 -16.70
C PRO A 268 27.57 -15.58 -17.18
N GLU A 269 26.61 -15.59 -16.26
CA GLU A 269 25.21 -15.40 -16.60
C GLU A 269 25.08 -14.03 -17.25
N THR A 270 24.81 -14.01 -18.56
CA THR A 270 24.51 -12.79 -19.30
C THR A 270 23.37 -12.07 -18.59
N TRP A 271 23.41 -10.73 -18.55
CA TRP A 271 22.41 -9.92 -17.84
C TRP A 271 20.95 -10.24 -18.26
N VAL A 272 20.77 -10.66 -19.52
CA VAL A 272 19.49 -11.17 -20.07
C VAL A 272 19.00 -12.41 -19.32
N HIS A 273 19.87 -13.37 -19.00
CA HIS A 273 19.49 -14.58 -18.27
C HIS A 273 19.05 -14.25 -16.84
N LEU A 274 19.74 -13.31 -16.18
CA LEU A 274 19.37 -12.80 -14.87
C LEU A 274 18.00 -12.10 -14.90
N LEU A 275 17.73 -11.29 -15.93
CA LEU A 275 16.46 -10.61 -16.13
C LEU A 275 15.31 -11.62 -16.37
N VAL A 276 15.48 -12.56 -17.29
CA VAL A 276 14.49 -13.62 -17.59
C VAL A 276 14.20 -14.47 -16.35
N ARG A 277 15.23 -14.81 -15.58
CA ARG A 277 15.07 -15.54 -14.31
C ARG A 277 14.26 -14.72 -13.30
N ARG A 278 14.48 -13.41 -13.23
CA ARG A 278 13.74 -12.51 -12.33
C ARG A 278 12.26 -12.39 -12.73
N ILE A 279 11.98 -12.26 -14.02
CA ILE A 279 10.62 -12.23 -14.58
C ILE A 279 9.91 -13.55 -14.30
N LYS A 280 10.57 -14.70 -14.51
CA LYS A 280 9.99 -16.02 -14.20
C LYS A 280 9.68 -16.20 -12.70
N CYS A 281 10.49 -15.63 -11.82
CA CYS A 281 10.25 -15.64 -10.38
C CYS A 281 9.01 -14.79 -10.00
N GLU A 282 8.81 -13.64 -10.64
CA GLU A 282 7.67 -12.75 -10.40
C GLU A 282 6.32 -13.46 -10.62
N PHE A 283 6.20 -14.23 -11.71
CA PHE A 283 4.96 -14.93 -12.05
C PHE A 283 4.77 -16.28 -11.33
N ARG A 284 5.65 -16.65 -10.38
CA ARG A 284 5.53 -17.92 -9.63
C ARG A 284 4.87 -17.71 -8.27
N LEU A 285 3.71 -18.34 -8.04
CA LEU A 285 2.96 -18.23 -6.78
C LEU A 285 3.85 -18.49 -5.55
N SER A 286 3.63 -17.72 -4.47
CA SER A 286 4.40 -17.89 -3.22
C SER A 286 4.30 -19.30 -2.64
N VAL A 287 3.16 -19.99 -2.81
CA VAL A 287 2.95 -21.40 -2.42
C VAL A 287 3.88 -22.36 -3.16
N ASN A 288 4.25 -22.03 -4.40
CA ASN A 288 5.12 -22.86 -5.23
C ASN A 288 6.59 -22.61 -4.97
N ASN A 289 6.93 -21.71 -4.05
CA ASN A 289 8.32 -21.52 -3.65
C ASN A 289 8.80 -22.78 -2.94
N GLY A 290 10.01 -23.25 -3.29
CA GLY A 290 10.63 -24.31 -2.50
C GLY A 290 10.86 -23.84 -1.06
N LYS A 291 10.93 -24.80 -0.13
CA LYS A 291 11.27 -24.57 1.28
C LYS A 291 12.47 -23.63 1.40
N PHE A 292 12.36 -22.62 2.25
CA PHE A 292 13.39 -21.61 2.43
C PHE A 292 13.60 -21.28 3.90
N HIS A 293 14.79 -20.76 4.19
CA HIS A 293 15.12 -20.20 5.49
C HIS A 293 15.33 -18.69 5.36
N VAL A 294 15.07 -17.98 6.46
CA VAL A 294 15.22 -16.53 6.56
C VAL A 294 16.26 -16.28 7.63
N GLU A 295 17.39 -15.71 7.23
CA GLU A 295 18.42 -15.26 8.17
C GLU A 295 18.20 -13.77 8.42
N PRO A 296 17.80 -13.38 9.64
CA PRO A 296 17.81 -11.98 10.02
C PRO A 296 19.28 -11.52 10.05
N ALA A 297 19.56 -10.40 9.39
CA ALA A 297 20.83 -9.72 9.50
C ALA A 297 20.87 -8.89 10.80
N ASP A 298 22.07 -8.71 11.35
CA ASP A 298 22.29 -7.91 12.55
C ASP A 298 21.78 -6.47 12.39
N GLU A 299 21.37 -5.88 13.52
CA GLU A 299 20.80 -4.54 13.55
C GLU A 299 21.83 -3.48 13.16
N SER A 300 21.72 -2.98 11.93
CA SER A 300 22.52 -1.85 11.48
C SER A 300 21.92 -0.52 11.96
N LYS A 301 22.76 0.45 12.33
CA LYS A 301 22.33 1.84 12.57
C LYS A 301 21.47 2.41 11.44
N ARG A 302 21.80 2.06 10.18
CA ARG A 302 21.04 2.49 8.99
C ARG A 302 19.61 1.93 8.98
N TYR A 303 19.45 0.68 9.43
CA TYR A 303 18.15 0.03 9.51
C TYR A 303 17.25 0.73 10.54
N ILE A 304 17.79 1.07 11.71
CA ILE A 304 17.05 1.79 12.76
C ILE A 304 16.62 3.18 12.28
N ILE A 305 17.54 3.95 11.70
CA ILE A 305 17.24 5.30 11.19
C ILE A 305 16.18 5.25 10.09
N LEU A 306 16.30 4.33 9.12
CA LEU A 306 15.33 4.21 8.03
C LEU A 306 13.95 3.76 8.54
N GLY A 307 13.91 2.89 9.56
CA GLY A 307 12.66 2.51 10.21
C GLY A 307 11.98 3.71 10.85
N TRP A 308 12.74 4.53 11.58
CA TRP A 308 12.23 5.77 12.18
C TRP A 308 11.63 6.71 11.15
N ILE A 309 12.37 6.99 10.08
CA ILE A 309 11.89 7.87 8.99
C ILE A 309 10.64 7.27 8.35
N LEU A 310 10.62 5.97 8.07
CA LEU A 310 9.45 5.30 7.48
C LEU A 310 8.21 5.43 8.37
N SER A 311 8.36 5.30 9.70
CA SER A 311 7.26 5.47 10.65
C SER A 311 6.72 6.89 10.63
N VAL A 312 7.59 7.90 10.67
CA VAL A 312 7.19 9.32 10.63
C VAL A 312 6.51 9.66 9.31
N VAL A 313 7.08 9.24 8.17
CA VAL A 313 6.51 9.49 6.84
C VAL A 313 5.15 8.80 6.69
N SER A 314 4.96 7.60 7.27
CA SER A 314 3.67 6.90 7.24
C SER A 314 2.58 7.66 8.02
N VAL A 315 2.91 8.26 9.16
CA VAL A 315 1.99 9.13 9.91
C VAL A 315 1.67 10.39 9.11
N LEU A 316 2.68 11.05 8.56
CA LEU A 316 2.51 12.24 7.72
C LEU A 316 1.67 11.96 6.47
N HIS A 317 1.82 10.79 5.85
CA HIS A 317 1.00 10.35 4.72
C HIS A 317 -0.50 10.31 5.05
N ILE A 318 -0.84 9.79 6.23
CA ILE A 318 -2.24 9.71 6.67
C ILE A 318 -2.78 11.09 7.00
N ILE A 319 -2.00 11.93 7.69
CA ILE A 319 -2.37 13.33 7.95
C ILE A 319 -2.58 14.08 6.64
N PHE A 320 -1.67 13.92 5.67
CA PHE A 320 -1.76 14.54 4.36
C PHE A 320 -3.02 14.10 3.60
N GLY A 321 -3.34 12.80 3.63
CA GLY A 321 -4.59 12.28 3.09
C GLY A 321 -5.81 12.86 3.78
N THR A 322 -5.79 12.96 5.10
CA THR A 322 -6.94 13.46 5.89
C THR A 322 -7.18 14.92 5.57
N LEU A 323 -6.13 15.75 5.58
CA LEU A 323 -6.19 17.15 5.19
C LEU A 323 -6.70 17.32 3.76
N THR A 324 -6.18 16.53 2.81
CA THR A 324 -6.57 16.60 1.41
C THR A 324 -8.05 16.27 1.23
N LEU A 325 -8.51 15.14 1.78
CA LEU A 325 -9.87 14.66 1.58
C LEU A 325 -10.92 15.40 2.42
N SER A 326 -10.58 15.86 3.63
CA SER A 326 -11.51 16.67 4.45
C SER A 326 -11.72 18.06 3.86
N SER A 327 -10.78 18.54 3.05
CA SER A 327 -10.82 19.87 2.43
C SER A 327 -11.56 19.88 1.09
N MET A 328 -12.17 18.77 0.68
CA MET A 328 -12.89 18.66 -0.58
C MET A 328 -14.27 19.34 -0.48
N LEU A 329 -14.53 20.28 -1.39
CA LEU A 329 -15.82 20.93 -1.57
C LEU A 329 -16.63 20.31 -2.71
N PHE A 330 -17.90 20.71 -2.78
CA PHE A 330 -18.86 20.36 -3.83
C PHE A 330 -19.13 18.86 -3.99
N ILE A 331 -19.01 18.13 -2.88
CA ILE A 331 -19.33 16.71 -2.79
C ILE A 331 -20.39 16.47 -1.72
N GLY A 332 -21.46 15.77 -2.10
CA GLY A 332 -22.52 15.38 -1.17
C GLY A 332 -22.21 14.07 -0.44
N PRO A 333 -22.87 13.80 0.70
CA PRO A 333 -22.57 12.63 1.54
C PRO A 333 -22.86 11.30 0.82
N ARG A 334 -23.85 11.24 -0.06
CA ARG A 334 -24.18 10.02 -0.81
C ARG A 334 -23.07 9.66 -1.79
N ASP A 335 -22.50 10.65 -2.47
CA ASP A 335 -21.42 10.42 -3.42
C ASP A 335 -20.08 10.19 -2.72
N ALA A 336 -19.82 10.88 -1.61
CA ALA A 336 -18.69 10.58 -0.73
C ALA A 336 -18.72 9.11 -0.26
N LEU A 337 -19.85 8.62 0.26
CA LEU A 337 -19.97 7.23 0.69
C LEU A 337 -19.74 6.22 -0.45
N LYS A 338 -20.20 6.51 -1.67
CA LYS A 338 -19.92 5.66 -2.84
C LYS A 338 -18.43 5.63 -3.18
N LEU A 339 -17.74 6.77 -3.16
CA LEU A 339 -16.30 6.83 -3.40
C LEU A 339 -15.54 6.05 -2.34
N ILE A 340 -15.88 6.24 -1.07
CA ILE A 340 -15.29 5.53 0.07
C ILE A 340 -15.49 4.02 -0.08
N ALA A 341 -16.70 3.58 -0.42
CA ALA A 341 -16.98 2.17 -0.65
C ALA A 341 -16.12 1.59 -1.80
N ARG A 342 -15.90 2.33 -2.89
CA ARG A 342 -15.03 1.91 -4.00
C ARG A 342 -13.55 1.85 -3.58
N PHE A 343 -13.06 2.79 -2.78
CA PHE A 343 -11.72 2.74 -2.21
C PHE A 343 -11.55 1.53 -1.29
N VAL A 344 -12.51 1.31 -0.38
CA VAL A 344 -12.52 0.17 0.55
C VAL A 344 -12.54 -1.16 -0.20
N ALA A 345 -13.37 -1.29 -1.24
CA ALA A 345 -13.42 -2.51 -2.06
C ALA A 345 -12.07 -2.82 -2.72
N SER A 346 -11.37 -1.79 -3.20
CA SER A 346 -10.03 -1.93 -3.81
C SER A 346 -9.00 -2.37 -2.77
N ALA A 347 -8.98 -1.70 -1.60
CA ALA A 347 -8.09 -2.05 -0.49
C ALA A 347 -8.34 -3.48 0.03
N LEU A 348 -9.60 -3.91 0.15
CA LEU A 348 -9.97 -5.26 0.56
C LEU A 348 -9.52 -6.31 -0.47
N ALA A 349 -9.69 -6.05 -1.77
CA ALA A 349 -9.20 -6.94 -2.81
C ALA A 349 -7.66 -7.10 -2.74
N CYS A 350 -6.93 -5.99 -2.57
CA CYS A 350 -5.49 -6.01 -2.38
C CYS A 350 -5.09 -6.76 -1.08
N ARG A 351 -5.87 -6.59 -0.01
CA ARG A 351 -5.67 -7.26 1.28
C ARG A 351 -5.83 -8.77 1.18
N ILE A 352 -6.85 -9.25 0.47
CA ILE A 352 -7.09 -10.67 0.24
C ILE A 352 -5.91 -11.30 -0.52
N ILE A 353 -5.43 -10.65 -1.58
CA ILE A 353 -4.28 -11.14 -2.35
C ILE A 353 -3.01 -11.17 -1.49
N THR A 354 -2.75 -10.10 -0.74
CA THR A 354 -1.59 -10.03 0.16
C THR A 354 -1.62 -11.16 1.19
N MET A 355 -2.78 -11.40 1.82
CA MET A 355 -2.94 -12.48 2.79
C MET A 355 -2.77 -13.86 2.18
N TYR A 356 -3.31 -14.08 0.98
CA TYR A 356 -3.13 -15.33 0.24
C TYR A 356 -1.65 -15.62 -0.04
N GLU A 357 -0.90 -14.62 -0.52
CA GLU A 357 0.52 -14.78 -0.83
C GLU A 357 1.36 -15.01 0.43
N LEU A 358 1.10 -14.25 1.49
CA LEU A 358 1.78 -14.43 2.78
C LEU A 358 1.49 -15.81 3.39
N ALA A 359 0.27 -16.32 3.26
CA ALA A 359 -0.05 -17.68 3.68
C ALA A 359 0.78 -18.73 2.93
N GLY A 360 0.98 -18.56 1.61
CA GLY A 360 1.87 -19.41 0.83
C GLY A 360 3.35 -19.32 1.23
N LEU A 361 3.81 -18.15 1.68
CA LEU A 361 5.17 -18.01 2.22
C LEU A 361 5.32 -18.70 3.57
N ARG A 362 4.31 -18.64 4.44
CA ARG A 362 4.30 -19.29 5.76
C ARG A 362 4.41 -20.80 5.66
N GLU A 363 3.74 -21.43 4.69
CA GLU A 363 3.82 -22.89 4.48
C GLU A 363 5.21 -23.37 4.05
N ASN A 364 5.93 -22.53 3.32
CA ASN A 364 7.26 -22.84 2.80
C ASN A 364 8.39 -22.39 3.73
N TYR A 365 8.06 -21.68 4.80
CA TYR A 365 9.03 -21.20 5.78
C TYR A 365 9.46 -22.34 6.71
N MET A 366 10.75 -22.68 6.66
CA MET A 366 11.36 -23.62 7.59
C MET A 366 12.00 -22.83 8.74
N ARG A 367 11.39 -22.92 9.93
CA ARG A 367 11.98 -22.39 11.16
C ARG A 367 13.29 -23.14 11.42
N LYS A 368 14.41 -22.43 11.60
CA LYS A 368 15.61 -23.05 12.19
C LYS A 368 15.17 -23.55 13.56
N THR A 369 15.12 -24.86 13.75
CA THR A 369 15.16 -25.45 15.08
C THR A 369 16.55 -25.14 15.61
N VAL A 370 16.69 -24.01 16.30
CA VAL A 370 17.86 -23.75 17.13
C VAL A 370 17.81 -24.80 18.24
N ASP A 371 18.53 -25.88 18.02
CA ASP A 371 19.18 -26.73 19.00
C ASP A 371 18.46 -26.93 20.35
N LYS A 372 17.51 -27.86 20.37
CA LYS A 372 17.41 -28.79 21.53
C LYS A 372 18.50 -29.86 21.51
N ALA A 373 19.34 -29.92 20.45
CA ALA A 373 20.42 -30.89 20.32
C ALA A 373 21.72 -30.48 21.05
N THR A 374 21.86 -29.21 21.47
CA THR A 374 23.06 -28.74 22.20
C THR A 374 22.85 -28.64 23.71
N MET A 375 21.78 -29.24 24.25
CA MET A 375 21.64 -29.52 25.69
C MET A 375 21.60 -31.01 26.05
N THR A 376 21.71 -31.91 25.07
CA THR A 376 21.94 -33.35 25.29
C THR A 376 23.39 -33.72 24.96
N GLY A 377 24.32 -32.88 25.43
CA GLY A 377 25.76 -33.02 25.28
C GLY A 377 26.47 -33.06 26.62
N ASN A 378 25.86 -33.65 27.65
CA ASN A 378 26.56 -34.28 28.76
C ASN A 378 25.98 -35.68 28.87
N GLY A 379 26.74 -36.68 28.45
CA GLY A 379 26.36 -38.07 28.61
C GLY A 379 26.33 -38.43 30.08
N PHE A 380 25.14 -38.62 30.65
CA PHE A 380 24.86 -39.60 31.70
C PHE A 380 23.36 -39.65 32.07
N GLU A 381 22.42 -39.86 31.14
CA GLU A 381 21.01 -40.10 31.55
C GLU A 381 20.09 -40.69 30.47
N ASP A 382 20.56 -41.68 29.68
CA ASP A 382 19.74 -42.31 28.62
C ASP A 382 19.01 -43.60 29.04
N SER A 383 18.79 -43.80 30.35
CA SER A 383 18.08 -44.98 30.87
C SER A 383 16.80 -44.67 31.67
N ALA A 384 16.55 -43.41 32.05
CA ALA A 384 15.40 -43.07 32.89
C ALA A 384 14.18 -42.53 32.09
N GLN A 385 14.39 -41.87 30.95
CA GLN A 385 13.31 -41.17 30.26
C GLN A 385 12.51 -42.04 29.27
N LYS A 386 13.07 -43.19 28.89
CA LYS A 386 12.39 -44.19 28.05
C LYS A 386 11.39 -45.05 28.84
N ILE A 387 11.49 -45.08 30.17
CA ILE A 387 10.53 -45.76 31.06
C ILE A 387 9.35 -44.84 31.38
N ALA A 388 9.58 -43.54 31.62
CA ALA A 388 8.50 -42.58 31.94
C ALA A 388 7.51 -42.33 30.78
N SER A 389 7.96 -42.46 29.52
CA SER A 389 7.10 -42.21 28.35
C SER A 389 6.18 -43.38 28.01
N HIS A 390 6.50 -44.59 28.47
CA HIS A 390 5.63 -45.77 28.31
C HIS A 390 4.58 -45.90 29.42
N THR A 391 4.84 -45.36 30.62
CA THR A 391 3.88 -45.40 31.74
C THR A 391 2.75 -44.38 31.58
N VAL A 392 2.99 -43.22 30.95
CA VAL A 392 1.96 -42.17 30.79
C VAL A 392 0.98 -42.48 29.64
N ILE A 393 1.36 -43.32 28.66
CA ILE A 393 0.48 -43.71 27.55
C ILE A 393 -0.46 -44.87 27.93
N LEU A 394 -0.14 -45.64 28.98
CA LEU A 394 -1.03 -46.67 29.51
C LEU A 394 -2.05 -46.14 30.53
N ALA A 395 -1.76 -45.02 31.21
CA ALA A 395 -2.69 -44.43 32.18
C ALA A 395 -3.85 -43.62 31.57
N TYR A 396 -3.86 -43.38 30.25
CA TYR A 396 -4.93 -42.64 29.56
C TYR A 396 -5.86 -43.53 28.73
N ARG A 397 -5.70 -44.86 28.80
CA ARG A 397 -6.48 -45.83 28.02
C ARG A 397 -7.37 -46.75 28.88
N GLU A 398 -7.39 -46.58 30.20
CA GLU A 398 -8.24 -47.37 31.10
C GLU A 398 -9.52 -46.65 31.59
N ASP A 399 -9.74 -45.38 31.25
CA ASP A 399 -10.90 -44.60 31.75
C ASP A 399 -12.08 -44.45 30.75
N GLU A 400 -12.11 -45.19 29.63
CA GLU A 400 -13.20 -45.10 28.63
C GLU A 400 -14.03 -46.38 28.44
N ASN A 401 -13.97 -47.34 29.37
CA ASN A 401 -14.84 -48.52 29.37
C ASN A 401 -15.29 -48.89 30.79
N GLU A 402 -16.16 -48.07 31.41
CA GLU A 402 -17.09 -48.55 32.44
C GLU A 402 -18.29 -47.58 32.62
N ALA A 403 -19.44 -47.99 32.06
CA ALA A 403 -20.82 -47.76 32.50
C ALA A 403 -21.38 -46.33 32.69
N CYS A 404 -22.11 -45.81 31.68
CA CYS A 404 -23.60 -45.71 31.66
C CYS A 404 -24.08 -45.00 30.39
#